data_AF-A0A1Y0G9X7-F1
#
_entry.id   AF-A0A1Y0G9X7-F1
#
_cell.length_a   1.000
_cell.length_b   1.000
_cell.length_c   1.000
_cell.angle_alpha   90.00
_cell.angle_beta   90.00
_cell.angle_gamma   90.00
#
_symmetry.space_group_name_H-M   'P 1'
#
loop_
_entity.id
_entity.type
_entity.pdbx_description
1 polymer ?
#
loop_
_entity_poly.entity_id
_entity_poly.type
_entity_poly.pdbx_seq_one_letter_code
_entity_poly.pdbx_strand_id
1 'polypeptide(L)' 'MCQTGELSDQIATTTFQVCEIIKSSPETCNTRVLMLSAKGQKSDLEQGQRAGADAYLVKPFSPLELIDKVERLLAK' A
#
# COMPACT_ATOMS: atom_id res chain seq x y z
N MET A 1 29.76 7.02 9.30
CA MET A 1 28.82 7.80 10.12
C MET A 1 27.43 7.53 9.59
N CYS A 2 26.78 6.47 10.05
CA CYS A 2 25.37 6.23 9.77
C CYS A 2 24.63 6.93 10.90
N GLN A 3 24.08 8.11 10.63
CA GLN A 3 23.22 8.78 11.60
C GLN A 3 21.94 7.97 11.70
N THR A 4 21.84 7.13 12.73
CA THR A 4 20.58 6.60 13.24
C THR A 4 19.86 7.75 13.94
N GLY A 5 19.34 8.69 13.13
CA GLY A 5 18.52 9.80 13.59
C GLY A 5 17.06 9.37 13.63
N GLU A 6 16.54 9.23 14.85
CA GLU A 6 15.16 9.58 15.23
C GLU A 6 14.05 9.22 14.22
N LEU A 7 13.62 7.95 14.21
CA LEU A 7 12.35 7.55 13.56
C LEU A 7 11.24 7.24 14.58
N SER A 8 11.42 7.56 15.87
CA SER A 8 10.49 7.16 16.93
C SER A 8 9.29 8.08 17.14
N ASP A 9 9.32 9.36 16.72
CA ASP A 9 8.41 10.36 17.30
C ASP A 9 7.38 11.00 16.34
N GLN A 10 7.22 10.51 15.09
CA GLN A 10 6.23 11.08 14.14
C GLN A 10 5.50 10.05 13.25
N ILE A 11 5.25 8.84 13.72
CA ILE A 11 4.52 7.82 12.93
C ILE A 11 3.01 8.13 12.95
N ALA A 12 2.61 9.18 12.25
CA ALA A 12 1.33 9.27 11.55
C ALA A 12 1.52 8.76 10.12
N THR A 13 2.09 7.56 9.97
CA THR A 13 2.44 7.03 8.65
C THR A 13 1.17 6.59 7.94
N THR A 14 0.71 7.43 7.03
CA THR A 14 -0.45 7.13 6.19
C THR A 14 -0.19 5.85 5.38
N THR A 15 -1.26 5.16 4.96
CA THR A 15 -1.16 3.93 4.16
C THR A 15 -0.26 4.10 2.92
N PHE A 16 -0.24 5.30 2.33
CA PHE A 16 0.60 5.62 1.17
C PHE A 16 2.08 5.63 1.50
N GLN A 17 2.48 6.29 2.60
CA GLN A 17 3.88 6.34 3.02
C GLN A 17 4.41 4.95 3.38
N VAL A 18 3.60 4.09 3.98
CA VAL A 18 3.98 2.69 4.24
C VAL A 18 4.27 1.96 2.92
N CYS A 19 3.44 2.17 1.89
CA CYS A 19 3.66 1.58 0.58
C CYS A 19 4.95 2.09 -0.07
N GLU A 20 5.23 3.41 0.01
CA GLU A 20 6.48 3.98 -0.51
C GLU A 20 7.70 3.38 0.19
N ILE A 21 7.65 3.18 1.51
CA ILE A 21 8.73 2.52 2.27
C ILE A 21 8.92 1.07 1.82
N ILE A 22 7.82 0.31 1.67
CA ILE A 22 7.88 -1.08 1.19
C ILE A 22 8.46 -1.15 -0.23
N LYS A 23 8.05 -0.24 -1.11
CA LYS A 23 8.50 -0.26 -2.51
C LYS A 23 9.91 0.29 -2.71
N SER A 24 10.41 1.13 -1.80
CA SER A 24 11.76 1.71 -1.87
C SER A 24 12.86 0.83 -1.25
N SER A 25 12.51 -0.10 -0.36
CA SER A 25 13.50 -1.03 0.23
C SER A 25 13.80 -2.20 -0.71
N PRO A 26 15.08 -2.51 -1.00
CA PRO A 26 15.45 -3.65 -1.85
C PRO A 26 14.95 -5.00 -1.35
N GLU A 27 14.79 -5.14 -0.03
CA GLU A 27 14.35 -6.39 0.61
C GLU A 27 12.85 -6.64 0.44
N THR A 28 12.05 -5.57 0.30
CA THR A 28 10.58 -5.66 0.30
C THR A 28 9.93 -5.14 -0.97
N CYS A 29 10.69 -4.57 -1.92
CA CYS A 29 10.17 -3.95 -3.13
C CYS A 29 9.31 -4.89 -4.01
N ASN A 30 9.59 -6.19 -3.97
CA ASN A 30 8.85 -7.22 -4.71
C ASN A 30 7.54 -7.66 -4.00
N THR A 31 7.30 -7.22 -2.76
CA THR A 31 6.09 -7.54 -2.01
C THR A 31 4.88 -6.90 -2.68
N ARG A 32 3.81 -7.66 -2.89
CA ARG A 32 2.55 -7.12 -3.43
C ARG A 32 1.79 -6.37 -2.35
N VAL A 33 1.37 -5.14 -2.66
CA VAL A 33 0.63 -4.26 -1.77
C VAL A 33 -0.77 -4.03 -2.32
N LEU A 34 -1.77 -4.53 -1.61
CA LEU A 34 -3.19 -4.22 -1.82
C LEU A 34 -3.63 -3.20 -0.78
N MET A 35 -4.00 -2.00 -1.22
CA MET A 35 -4.53 -0.98 -0.32
C MET A 35 -6.04 -1.13 -0.12
N LEU A 36 -6.47 -1.04 1.15
CA LEU A 36 -7.88 -1.04 1.53
C LEU A 36 -8.29 0.35 2.03
N SER A 37 -9.33 0.94 1.46
CA SER A 37 -9.81 2.26 1.89
C SER A 37 -11.29 2.29 2.22
N ALA A 38 -11.66 3.09 3.22
CA ALA A 38 -13.06 3.42 3.51
C ALA A 38 -13.62 4.48 2.55
N LYS A 39 -12.75 5.21 1.84
CA LYS A 39 -13.12 6.27 0.91
C LYS A 39 -12.56 5.93 -0.47
N GLY A 40 -13.44 5.74 -1.44
CA GLY A 40 -13.08 5.53 -2.85
C GLY A 40 -12.85 6.82 -3.61
N GLN A 41 -12.35 7.87 -2.95
CA GLN A 41 -12.13 9.15 -3.63
C GLN A 41 -11.04 8.96 -4.69
N LYS A 42 -11.22 9.62 -5.83
CA LYS A 42 -10.27 9.54 -6.94
C LYS A 42 -8.85 9.95 -6.50
N SER A 43 -8.74 10.93 -5.61
CA SER A 43 -7.48 11.36 -5.00
C SER A 43 -6.73 10.22 -4.29
N ASP A 44 -7.46 9.38 -3.56
CA ASP A 44 -6.87 8.31 -2.73
C ASP A 44 -6.39 7.15 -3.61
N LEU A 45 -7.13 6.87 -4.69
CA LEU A 45 -6.73 5.92 -5.72
C LEU A 45 -5.47 6.39 -6.47
N GLU A 46 -5.45 7.65 -6.90
CA GLU A 46 -4.31 8.24 -7.58
C GLU A 46 -3.06 8.29 -6.67
N GLN A 47 -3.25 8.62 -5.39
CA GLN A 47 -2.16 8.65 -4.43
C GLN A 47 -1.62 7.24 -4.12
N GLY A 48 -2.50 6.24 -4.00
CA GLY A 48 -2.09 4.85 -3.85
C GLY A 48 -1.29 4.33 -5.05
N GLN A 49 -1.71 4.67 -6.27
CA GLN A 49 -0.96 4.33 -7.49
C GLN A 49 0.42 5.01 -7.51
N ARG A 50 0.50 6.30 -7.16
CA ARG A 50 1.78 7.02 -7.08
C ARG A 50 2.73 6.42 -6.03
N ALA A 51 2.18 5.95 -4.91
CA ALA A 51 2.93 5.26 -3.87
C ALA A 51 3.41 3.84 -4.26
N GLY A 52 3.01 3.35 -5.45
CA GLY A 52 3.41 2.05 -5.97
C GLY A 52 2.51 0.89 -5.53
N ALA A 53 1.29 1.14 -5.08
CA ALA A 53 0.36 0.05 -4.74
C ALA A 53 0.02 -0.79 -5.98
N ASP A 54 0.05 -2.12 -5.84
CA ASP A 54 -0.27 -3.05 -6.93
C ASP A 54 -1.78 -3.12 -7.18
N ALA A 55 -2.58 -2.88 -6.15
CA ALA A 55 -4.03 -2.80 -6.26
C ALA A 55 -4.66 -1.97 -5.14
N TYR A 56 -5.93 -1.66 -5.36
CA TYR A 56 -6.77 -0.92 -4.45
C TYR A 56 -8.15 -1.59 -4.32
N LEU A 57 -8.73 -1.57 -3.13
CA LEU A 57 -10.06 -2.08 -2.85
C LEU A 57 -10.79 -1.17 -1.86
N VAL A 58 -11.98 -0.73 -2.24
CA VAL A 58 -12.81 0.20 -1.46
C VAL A 58 -13.79 -0.59 -0.61
N LYS A 59 -13.96 -0.21 0.65
CA LYS A 59 -14.95 -0.77 1.56
C LYS A 59 -16.31 -0.08 1.38
N PRO A 60 -17.43 -0.79 1.59
CA PRO A 60 -17.51 -2.22 1.84
C PRO A 60 -17.28 -3.04 0.57
N PHE A 61 -16.61 -4.19 0.70
CA PHE A 61 -16.38 -5.16 -0.36
C PHE A 61 -16.85 -6.54 0.08
N SER A 62 -17.10 -7.43 -0.88
CA SER A 62 -17.43 -8.82 -0.57
C SER A 62 -16.17 -9.66 -0.34
N PRO A 63 -16.23 -10.75 0.45
CA PRO A 63 -15.10 -11.68 0.57
C PRO A 63 -14.65 -12.26 -0.78
N LEU A 64 -15.59 -12.55 -1.68
CA LEU A 64 -15.29 -13.02 -3.03
C LEU A 64 -14.50 -11.99 -3.83
N GLU A 65 -14.89 -10.70 -3.77
CA GLU A 65 -14.17 -9.63 -4.44
C GLU A 65 -12.72 -9.49 -3.94
N LEU A 66 -12.50 -9.67 -2.64
CA LEU A 66 -11.15 -9.68 -2.06
C LEU A 66 -10.33 -10.86 -2.58
N ILE A 67 -10.90 -12.07 -2.58
CA ILE A 67 -10.24 -13.29 -3.08
C ILE A 67 -9.85 -13.11 -4.54
N ASP A 68 -10.80 -12.71 -5.40
CA ASP A 68 -10.56 -12.46 -6.82
C ASP A 68 -9.43 -11.44 -7.04
N LYS A 69 -9.37 -10.39 -6.21
CA LYS A 69 -8.32 -9.37 -6.31
C LYS A 69 -6.96 -9.94 -5.94
N VAL A 70 -6.88 -10.71 -4.86
CA VAL A 70 -5.63 -11.34 -4.41
C VAL A 70 -5.14 -12.37 -5.42
N GLU A 71 -6.02 -13.22 -5.95
CA GLU A 71 -5.67 -14.20 -6.99
C GLU A 71 -5.09 -13.51 -8.23
N ARG A 72 -5.72 -12.43 -8.70
CA ARG A 72 -5.20 -11.64 -9.84
C ARG A 72 -3.85 -10.99 -9.56
N LEU A 73 -3.57 -10.61 -8.31
CA LEU A 73 -2.26 -10.09 -7.94
C LEU A 73 -1.20 -11.19 -7.99
N LEU A 74 -1.50 -12.38 -7.48
CA LEU A 74 -0.55 -13.49 -7.41
C LEU A 74 -0.33 -14.22 -8.75
N ALA A 75 -1.28 -14.14 -9.67
CA ALA A 75 -1.20 -14.77 -10.99
C ALA A 75 -0.28 -14.03 -12.00
N LYS A 76 0.25 -12.86 -11.63
CA LYS A 76 1.24 -12.08 -12.40
C LYS A 76 2.64 -12.32 -11.88
#